data_AF-A0A2S0HTQ9-F1
#
_entry.id   AF-A0A2S0HTQ9-F1
#
_cell.length_a   1.000
_cell.length_b   1.000
_cell.length_c   1.000
_cell.angle_alpha   90.00
_cell.angle_beta   90.00
_cell.angle_gamma   90.00
#
_symmetry.space_group_name_H-M   'P 1'
#
loop_
_entity.id
_entity.type
_entity.pdbx_description
1 polymer ?
#
loop_
_entity_poly.entity_id
_entity_poly.type
_entity_poly.pdbx_seq_one_letter_code
_entity_poly.pdbx_strand_id
1 'polypeptide(L)'
;MKNLFYIALFLPLGLFAQDPTIYGIEPAPNQEIAYSGDLSQGVFLDDLSWAWNSSNACFPETQKQKFTGKHLFFTGIIPKYSEMTVTVVPTDPTQNFSVYAYEIGANSNDLVPNLPRCIRCEADHFRERNFAGRAPQDHTRTVSNLVAINTPYRVVIGVTGADGLEEGEFTLVVNTKSR
;
A
#
# COMPACT_ATOMS: atom_id res chain seq x y z
N MET A 1 41.59 -33.01 -39.30
CA MET A 1 40.21 -32.90 -38.80
C MET A 1 40.28 -32.34 -37.37
N LYS A 2 40.11 -31.03 -37.20
CA LYS A 2 40.11 -30.38 -35.87
C LYS A 2 38.66 -30.01 -35.54
N ASN A 3 38.06 -30.76 -34.62
CA ASN A 3 36.72 -30.47 -34.11
C ASN A 3 36.81 -29.23 -33.21
N LEU A 4 36.17 -28.15 -33.65
CA LEU A 4 36.03 -26.92 -32.88
C LEU A 4 34.76 -27.06 -32.02
N PHE A 5 34.94 -27.32 -30.72
CA PHE A 5 33.84 -27.30 -29.75
C PHE A 5 33.55 -25.84 -29.38
N TYR A 6 32.38 -25.35 -29.77
CA TYR A 6 31.85 -24.08 -29.27
C TYR A 6 31.16 -24.32 -27.92
N ILE A 7 31.74 -23.79 -26.85
CA ILE A 7 31.10 -23.75 -25.53
C ILE A 7 30.21 -22.51 -25.52
N ALA A 8 28.89 -22.71 -25.60
CA ALA A 8 27.92 -21.64 -25.41
C ALA A 8 27.88 -21.25 -23.93
N LEU A 9 28.48 -20.11 -23.59
CA LEU A 9 28.41 -19.51 -22.26
C LEU A 9 27.01 -18.91 -22.08
N PHE A 10 26.10 -19.65 -21.45
CA PHE A 10 24.81 -19.13 -21.00
C PHE A 10 25.06 -18.15 -19.84
N LEU A 11 24.99 -16.85 -20.11
CA LEU A 11 24.95 -15.83 -19.07
C LEU A 11 23.55 -15.89 -18.42
N PRO A 12 23.42 -16.17 -17.11
CA PRO A 12 22.13 -16.05 -16.44
C PRO A 12 21.76 -14.56 -16.40
N LEU A 13 20.70 -14.19 -17.11
CA LEU A 13 20.03 -12.90 -16.93
C LEU A 13 19.45 -12.90 -15.51
N GLY A 14 20.17 -12.29 -14.58
CA GLY A 14 19.64 -12.01 -13.25
C GLY A 14 18.42 -11.10 -13.38
N LEU A 15 17.26 -11.57 -12.94
CA LEU A 15 16.12 -10.71 -12.67
C LEU A 15 16.53 -9.76 -11.55
N PHE A 16 16.81 -8.50 -11.89
CA PHE A 16 16.95 -7.45 -10.90
C PHE A 16 15.57 -7.25 -10.27
N ALA A 17 15.44 -7.53 -8.97
CA ALA A 17 14.28 -7.09 -8.22
C ALA A 17 14.21 -5.57 -8.32
N GLN A 18 13.13 -5.05 -8.90
CA GLN A 18 12.91 -3.61 -9.01
C GLN A 18 12.54 -3.09 -7.62
N ASP A 19 13.29 -2.12 -7.11
CA ASP A 19 12.91 -1.43 -5.88
C ASP A 19 11.55 -0.76 -6.08
N PRO A 20 10.65 -0.81 -5.07
CA PRO A 20 9.35 -0.16 -5.17
C PRO A 20 9.50 1.34 -5.43
N THR A 21 8.77 1.85 -6.41
CA THR A 21 8.62 3.29 -6.58
C THR A 21 7.81 3.86 -5.41
N ILE A 22 8.35 4.89 -4.76
CA ILE A 22 7.71 5.58 -3.64
C ILE A 22 7.37 7.01 -4.06
N TYR A 23 6.08 7.34 -3.99
CA TYR A 23 5.58 8.68 -4.28
C TYR A 23 5.50 9.52 -3.00
N GLY A 24 5.92 10.78 -3.09
CA GLY A 24 5.71 11.76 -2.02
C GLY A 24 4.29 12.29 -2.06
N ILE A 25 3.66 12.39 -0.89
CA ILE A 25 2.43 13.15 -0.67
C ILE A 25 2.71 14.27 0.32
N GLU A 26 1.95 15.35 0.21
CA GLU A 26 2.04 16.53 1.08
C GLU A 26 0.72 16.73 1.84
N PRO A 27 0.46 15.96 2.91
CA PRO A 27 -0.72 16.16 3.74
C PRO A 27 -0.75 17.56 4.33
N ALA A 28 -1.87 18.26 4.15
CA ALA A 28 -2.06 19.61 4.66
C ALA A 28 -3.32 19.68 5.56
N PRO A 29 -3.24 20.30 6.75
CA PRO A 29 -4.38 20.39 7.65
C PRO A 29 -5.61 21.04 7.00
N ASN A 30 -6.75 20.40 7.19
CA ASN A 30 -8.07 20.79 6.64
C ASN A 30 -8.10 20.85 5.11
N GLN A 31 -7.26 20.07 4.45
CA GLN A 31 -7.25 19.94 2.99
C GLN A 31 -7.51 18.51 2.56
N GLU A 32 -8.07 18.41 1.37
CA GLU A 32 -8.20 17.20 0.60
C GLU A 32 -7.36 17.34 -0.66
N ILE A 33 -6.45 16.41 -0.89
CA ILE A 33 -5.51 16.42 -2.01
C ILE A 33 -5.60 15.08 -2.72
N ALA A 34 -5.70 15.13 -4.05
CA ALA A 34 -5.79 13.94 -4.90
C ALA A 34 -4.47 13.70 -5.63
N TYR A 35 -4.07 12.43 -5.72
CA TYR A 35 -2.90 11.95 -6.46
C TYR A 35 -3.36 10.86 -7.43
N SER A 36 -2.89 10.91 -8.68
CA SER A 36 -3.11 9.81 -9.63
C SER A 36 -2.05 8.73 -9.44
N GLY A 37 -2.44 7.48 -9.63
CA GLY A 37 -1.53 6.34 -9.64
C GLY A 37 -1.97 5.26 -10.62
N ASP A 38 -1.03 4.41 -11.01
CA ASP A 38 -1.29 3.20 -11.79
C ASP A 38 -0.53 2.02 -11.16
N LEU A 39 -1.27 0.96 -10.88
CA LEU A 39 -0.73 -0.25 -10.26
C LEU A 39 0.33 -0.94 -11.13
N SER A 40 0.35 -0.67 -12.44
CA SER A 40 1.36 -1.17 -13.37
C SER A 40 2.78 -0.76 -12.96
N GLN A 41 2.91 0.37 -12.25
CA GLN A 41 4.16 0.95 -11.73
C GLN A 41 4.58 0.37 -10.37
N GLY A 42 3.74 -0.48 -9.77
CA GLY A 42 3.98 -1.11 -8.49
C GLY A 42 4.89 -2.33 -8.59
N VAL A 43 5.07 -3.00 -7.46
CA VAL A 43 5.86 -4.25 -7.37
C VAL A 43 5.10 -5.31 -6.58
N PHE A 44 5.28 -6.57 -6.93
CA PHE A 44 4.78 -7.65 -6.08
C PHE A 44 5.59 -7.72 -4.79
N LEU A 45 4.92 -8.05 -3.69
CA LEU A 45 5.57 -8.39 -2.43
C LEU A 45 5.51 -9.91 -2.26
N ASP A 46 6.68 -10.55 -2.29
CA ASP A 46 6.78 -12.00 -2.09
C ASP A 46 6.41 -12.42 -0.66
N ASP A 47 6.56 -11.51 0.30
CA ASP A 47 6.20 -11.71 1.69
C ASP A 47 5.18 -10.67 2.17
N LEU A 48 4.06 -11.16 2.69
CA LEU A 48 3.02 -10.35 3.34
C LEU A 48 2.94 -10.61 4.85
N SER A 49 3.79 -11.48 5.40
CA SER A 49 3.77 -11.88 6.81
C SER A 49 3.99 -10.75 7.78
N TRP A 50 4.62 -9.66 7.31
CA TRP A 50 4.71 -8.40 8.01
C TRP A 50 3.33 -7.90 8.49
N ALA A 51 2.25 -8.17 7.76
CA ALA A 51 0.94 -7.60 8.03
C ALA A 51 0.22 -8.25 9.21
N TRP A 52 0.39 -9.56 9.45
CA TRP A 52 -0.27 -10.27 10.55
C TRP A 52 0.68 -10.65 11.69
N ASN A 53 1.96 -10.25 11.60
CA ASN A 53 2.84 -10.35 12.76
C ASN A 53 2.30 -9.46 13.91
N SER A 54 2.54 -9.86 15.15
CA SER A 54 2.00 -9.14 16.32
C SER A 54 2.60 -7.75 16.53
N SER A 55 3.69 -7.40 15.84
CA SER A 55 4.33 -6.09 15.92
C SER A 55 3.66 -5.04 15.02
N ASN A 56 2.90 -5.47 14.01
CA ASN A 56 2.22 -4.59 13.06
C ASN A 56 0.70 -4.76 13.09
N ALA A 57 0.22 -6.02 13.07
CA ALA A 57 -1.19 -6.40 13.16
C ALA A 57 -2.14 -5.57 12.25
N CYS A 58 -1.76 -5.39 10.98
CA CYS A 58 -2.48 -4.59 10.01
C CYS A 58 -3.73 -5.27 9.45
N PHE A 59 -3.58 -6.50 8.98
CA PHE A 59 -4.68 -7.34 8.52
C PHE A 59 -4.35 -8.80 8.80
N PRO A 60 -5.35 -9.65 9.09
CA PRO A 60 -5.11 -11.05 9.41
C PRO A 60 -4.73 -11.86 8.17
N GLU A 61 -3.97 -12.94 8.37
CA GLU A 61 -3.53 -13.84 7.29
C GLU A 61 -4.70 -14.37 6.44
N THR A 62 -5.88 -14.57 7.05
CA THR A 62 -7.09 -15.02 6.36
C THR A 62 -7.58 -14.05 5.28
N GLN A 63 -7.12 -12.79 5.29
CA GLN A 63 -7.43 -11.78 4.28
C GLN A 63 -6.28 -11.54 3.28
N LYS A 64 -5.18 -12.30 3.37
CA LYS A 64 -3.98 -12.13 2.53
C LYS A 64 -4.29 -11.99 1.04
N GLN A 65 -5.22 -12.82 0.52
CA GLN A 65 -5.57 -12.81 -0.92
C GLN A 65 -6.12 -11.49 -1.43
N LYS A 66 -6.60 -10.61 -0.53
CA LYS A 66 -7.07 -9.28 -0.91
C LYS A 66 -5.92 -8.29 -1.16
N PHE A 67 -4.67 -8.67 -0.92
CA PHE A 67 -3.49 -7.81 -0.98
C PHE A 67 -2.34 -8.46 -1.77
N THR A 68 -2.62 -9.36 -2.71
CA THR A 68 -1.61 -10.12 -3.47
C THR A 68 -1.23 -9.50 -4.81
N GLY A 69 -1.90 -8.42 -5.23
CA GLY A 69 -1.53 -7.65 -6.42
C GLY A 69 -0.21 -6.90 -6.27
N LYS A 70 0.14 -6.12 -7.29
CA LYS A 70 1.26 -5.17 -7.18
C LYS A 70 0.95 -4.10 -6.14
N HIS A 71 1.98 -3.60 -5.48
CA HIS A 71 1.90 -2.56 -4.47
C HIS A 71 2.55 -1.28 -4.99
N LEU A 72 1.81 -0.18 -4.93
CA LEU A 72 2.29 1.17 -5.17
C LEU A 72 2.32 1.93 -3.84
N PHE A 73 3.43 2.61 -3.56
CA PHE A 73 3.64 3.23 -2.25
C PHE A 73 3.60 4.75 -2.29
N PHE A 74 2.92 5.34 -1.31
CA PHE A 74 2.89 6.78 -1.07
C PHE A 74 3.35 7.07 0.35
N THR A 75 4.14 8.13 0.53
CA THR A 75 4.65 8.52 1.85
C THR A 75 4.53 10.01 2.07
N GLY A 76 4.21 10.39 3.31
CA GLY A 76 4.12 11.79 3.72
C GLY A 76 4.26 11.92 5.23
N ILE A 77 4.19 13.16 5.71
CA ILE A 77 4.19 13.45 7.14
C ILE A 77 2.78 13.87 7.55
N ILE A 78 2.19 13.11 8.48
CA ILE A 78 0.98 13.53 9.19
C ILE A 78 1.41 14.56 10.24
N PRO A 79 0.95 15.83 10.17
CA PRO A 79 1.29 16.84 11.16
C PRO A 79 0.76 16.48 12.55
N LYS A 80 1.40 16.99 13.61
CA LYS A 80 0.80 16.93 14.96
C LYS A 80 -0.59 17.58 14.99
N TYR A 81 -1.43 17.15 15.93
CA TYR A 81 -2.82 17.57 16.05
C TYR A 81 -3.61 17.41 14.75
N SER A 82 -3.43 16.27 14.08
CA SER A 82 -4.20 15.95 12.90
C SER A 82 -4.60 14.48 12.82
N GLU A 83 -5.62 14.25 12.02
CA GLU A 83 -6.12 12.94 11.63
C GLU A 83 -6.22 12.90 10.11
N MET A 84 -5.82 11.77 9.53
CA MET A 84 -5.81 11.53 8.09
C MET A 84 -6.73 10.36 7.74
N THR A 85 -7.47 10.57 6.65
CA THR A 85 -8.21 9.54 5.93
C THR A 85 -7.65 9.45 4.52
N VAL A 86 -7.49 8.22 4.05
CA VAL A 86 -6.98 7.90 2.72
C VAL A 86 -8.02 7.05 1.99
N THR A 87 -8.43 7.50 0.81
CA THR A 87 -9.40 6.78 -0.03
C THR A 87 -8.79 6.50 -1.40
N VAL A 88 -8.86 5.24 -1.82
CA VAL A 88 -8.53 4.82 -3.20
C VAL A 88 -9.82 4.74 -4.00
N VAL A 89 -9.84 5.43 -5.13
CA VAL A 89 -10.94 5.42 -6.10
C VAL A 89 -10.41 4.86 -7.42
N PRO A 90 -10.69 3.59 -7.73
CA PRO A 90 -10.36 3.00 -9.03
C PRO A 90 -11.03 3.76 -10.17
N THR A 91 -10.32 3.99 -11.28
CA THR A 91 -10.92 4.54 -12.50
C THR A 91 -11.89 3.53 -13.13
N ASP A 92 -11.51 2.24 -13.12
CA ASP A 92 -12.40 1.14 -13.48
C ASP A 92 -13.03 0.55 -12.19
N PRO A 93 -14.34 0.71 -11.96
CA PRO A 93 -15.01 0.23 -10.75
C PRO A 93 -15.07 -1.30 -10.63
N THR A 94 -14.69 -2.04 -11.68
CA THR A 94 -14.61 -3.50 -11.65
C THR A 94 -13.28 -4.00 -11.07
N GLN A 95 -12.26 -3.15 -10.99
CA GLN A 95 -10.96 -3.51 -10.44
C GLN A 95 -11.00 -3.55 -8.91
N ASN A 96 -10.56 -4.68 -8.35
CA ASN A 96 -10.66 -4.93 -6.92
C ASN A 96 -9.42 -4.45 -6.17
N PHE A 97 -9.36 -3.13 -5.95
CA PHE A 97 -8.32 -2.53 -5.14
C PHE A 97 -8.51 -2.83 -3.65
N SER A 98 -7.37 -2.78 -2.95
CA SER A 98 -7.24 -2.77 -1.49
C SER A 98 -6.23 -1.70 -1.10
N VAL A 99 -6.35 -1.20 0.13
CA VAL A 99 -5.43 -0.19 0.65
C VAL A 99 -5.06 -0.53 2.08
N TYR A 100 -3.82 -0.28 2.45
CA TYR A 100 -3.40 -0.21 3.84
C TYR A 100 -2.57 1.04 4.06
N ALA A 101 -2.53 1.51 5.29
CA ALA A 101 -1.65 2.58 5.70
C ALA A 101 -1.12 2.31 7.09
N TYR A 102 0.13 2.71 7.34
CA TYR A 102 0.75 2.59 8.64
C TYR A 102 1.57 3.81 9.01
N GLU A 103 1.67 4.05 10.32
CA GLU A 103 2.46 5.12 10.92
C GLU A 103 3.79 4.58 11.43
N ILE A 104 4.87 5.27 11.10
CA ILE A 104 6.20 5.05 11.66
C ILE A 104 6.78 6.38 12.17
N GLY A 105 7.90 6.31 12.88
CA GLY A 105 8.59 7.52 13.33
C GLY A 105 8.90 8.45 12.15
N ALA A 106 8.75 9.76 12.33
CA ALA A 106 8.88 10.75 11.26
C ALA A 106 10.19 10.67 10.44
N ASN A 107 11.25 10.14 11.04
CA ASN A 107 12.57 9.97 10.41
C ASN A 107 12.87 8.52 9.95
N SER A 108 11.97 7.56 10.17
CA SER A 108 12.15 6.16 9.77
C SER A 108 11.73 5.95 8.31
N ASN A 109 12.50 5.20 7.53
CA ASN A 109 12.15 4.83 6.15
C ASN A 109 11.70 3.36 6.04
N ASP A 110 11.23 2.76 7.14
CA ASP A 110 10.80 1.35 7.14
C ASP A 110 9.68 1.12 6.13
N LEU A 111 9.91 0.19 5.21
CA LEU A 111 8.99 -0.18 4.14
C LEU A 111 8.73 -1.68 4.17
N VAL A 112 7.49 -2.07 3.93
CA VAL A 112 7.13 -3.49 3.81
C VAL A 112 7.81 -4.13 2.59
N PRO A 113 8.22 -5.40 2.68
CA PRO A 113 7.97 -6.34 3.77
C PRO A 113 8.89 -6.16 4.99
N ASN A 114 9.94 -5.33 4.87
CA ASN A 114 10.93 -5.08 5.92
C ASN A 114 10.44 -4.03 6.93
N LEU A 115 9.28 -4.26 7.55
CA LEU A 115 8.67 -3.41 8.57
C LEU A 115 8.77 -4.06 9.96
N PRO A 116 9.69 -3.62 10.84
CA PRO A 116 9.89 -4.24 12.15
C PRO A 116 8.70 -4.02 13.11
N ARG A 117 8.13 -2.81 13.07
CA ARG A 117 6.97 -2.38 13.86
C ARG A 117 6.38 -1.12 13.27
N CYS A 118 5.06 -0.96 13.36
CA CYS A 118 4.38 0.32 13.17
C CYS A 118 3.75 0.80 14.48
N ILE A 119 3.36 2.06 14.49
CA ILE A 119 2.66 2.72 15.61
C ILE A 119 1.16 2.44 15.50
N ARG A 120 0.65 2.50 14.28
CA ARG A 120 -0.72 2.17 13.89
C ARG A 120 -0.68 1.58 12.49
N CYS A 121 -1.56 0.63 12.22
CA CYS A 121 -1.83 0.15 10.87
C CYS A 121 -3.33 0.00 10.68
N GLU A 122 -3.80 0.39 9.51
CA GLU A 122 -5.20 0.31 9.12
C GLU A 122 -5.26 -0.23 7.69
N ALA A 123 -6.25 -1.06 7.40
CA ALA A 123 -6.43 -1.66 6.08
C ALA A 123 -7.90 -1.74 5.70
N ASP A 124 -8.19 -1.57 4.41
CA ASP A 124 -9.52 -1.77 3.85
C ASP A 124 -9.44 -2.53 2.53
N HIS A 125 -10.44 -3.40 2.34
CA HIS A 125 -10.53 -4.33 1.23
C HIS A 125 -12.00 -4.71 0.98
N PHE A 126 -12.27 -5.36 -0.15
CA PHE A 126 -13.60 -5.90 -0.43
C PHE A 126 -14.00 -6.92 0.65
N ARG A 127 -15.25 -6.84 1.13
CA ARG A 127 -15.82 -7.79 2.09
C ARG A 127 -16.91 -8.58 1.38
N GLU A 128 -16.74 -9.90 1.35
CA GLU A 128 -17.70 -10.80 0.70
C GLU A 128 -19.07 -10.81 1.41
N ARG A 129 -19.07 -10.51 2.72
CA ARG A 129 -20.27 -10.52 3.55
C ARG A 129 -20.71 -9.11 3.90
N ASN A 130 -21.97 -8.81 3.57
CA ASN A 130 -22.66 -7.65 4.13
C ASN A 130 -22.98 -7.90 5.60
N PHE A 131 -22.59 -6.96 6.46
CA PHE A 131 -22.95 -6.98 7.88
C PHE A 131 -24.18 -6.10 8.10
N ALA A 132 -25.14 -6.60 8.88
CA ALA A 132 -26.34 -5.86 9.22
C ALA A 132 -25.97 -4.50 9.84
N GLY A 133 -26.61 -3.43 9.36
CA GLY A 133 -26.34 -2.06 9.81
C GLY A 133 -25.13 -1.37 9.17
N ARG A 134 -24.42 -2.02 8.23
CA ARG A 134 -23.41 -1.36 7.40
C ARG A 134 -23.96 -1.00 6.03
N ALA A 135 -23.55 0.15 5.50
CA ALA A 135 -23.85 0.52 4.12
C ALA A 135 -23.28 -0.54 3.15
N PRO A 136 -23.93 -0.76 1.99
CA PRO A 136 -23.35 -1.54 0.90
C PRO A 136 -21.96 -1.01 0.54
N GLN A 137 -21.04 -1.91 0.19
CA GLN A 137 -19.73 -1.51 -0.29
C GLN A 137 -19.82 -1.01 -1.73
N ASP A 138 -19.02 0.01 -2.02
CA ASP A 138 -18.74 0.46 -3.37
C ASP A 138 -17.35 -0.05 -3.84
N HIS A 139 -16.86 0.49 -4.95
CA HIS A 139 -15.56 0.16 -5.53
C HIS A 139 -14.40 0.88 -4.85
N THR A 140 -14.66 1.79 -3.90
CA THR A 140 -13.62 2.54 -3.20
C THR A 140 -13.12 1.80 -1.96
N ARG A 141 -11.90 2.10 -1.51
CA ARG A 141 -11.36 1.58 -0.25
C ARG A 141 -10.84 2.72 0.57
N THR A 142 -11.17 2.73 1.86
CA THR A 142 -10.83 3.83 2.75
C THR A 142 -10.23 3.33 4.05
N VAL A 143 -9.06 3.85 4.38
CA VAL A 143 -8.47 3.74 5.73
C VAL A 143 -8.58 5.08 6.43
N SER A 144 -8.97 5.06 7.69
CA SER A 144 -9.12 6.23 8.56
C SER A 144 -8.41 5.99 9.89
N ASN A 145 -8.56 6.90 10.86
CA ASN A 145 -7.91 6.82 12.17
C ASN A 145 -6.37 6.89 12.13
N LEU A 146 -5.76 7.39 11.05
CA LEU A 146 -4.34 7.72 11.03
C LEU A 146 -4.16 9.05 11.79
N VAL A 147 -3.69 8.99 13.03
CA VAL A 147 -3.73 10.11 13.99
C VAL A 147 -2.35 10.42 14.54
N ALA A 148 -1.96 11.67 14.40
CA ALA A 148 -0.81 12.26 15.07
C ALA A 148 -1.28 13.28 16.11
N ILE A 149 -1.16 12.95 17.40
CA ILE A 149 -1.58 13.85 18.50
C ILE A 149 -0.45 14.83 18.82
N ASN A 150 0.59 14.37 19.53
CA ASN A 150 1.67 15.23 20.01
C ASN A 150 2.95 15.17 19.18
N THR A 151 3.07 14.17 18.32
CA THR A 151 4.26 13.91 17.50
C THR A 151 3.81 13.67 16.06
N PRO A 152 4.45 14.30 15.06
CA PRO A 152 4.20 13.97 13.67
C PRO A 152 4.69 12.56 13.36
N TYR A 153 4.00 11.87 12.46
CA TYR A 153 4.40 10.54 12.00
C TYR A 153 4.58 10.52 10.50
N ARG A 154 5.53 9.70 10.04
CA ARG A 154 5.56 9.34 8.64
C ARG A 154 4.46 8.31 8.42
N VAL A 155 3.58 8.60 7.48
CA VAL A 155 2.61 7.63 6.98
C VAL A 155 3.19 6.99 5.74
N VAL A 156 3.03 5.67 5.66
CA VAL A 156 3.23 4.91 4.43
C VAL A 156 1.88 4.33 4.04
N ILE A 157 1.49 4.52 2.79
CA ILE A 157 0.24 4.03 2.22
C ILE A 157 0.62 3.05 1.11
N GLY A 158 0.15 1.82 1.21
CA GLY A 158 0.24 0.83 0.14
C GLY A 158 -1.11 0.70 -0.56
N VAL A 159 -1.15 1.10 -1.83
CA VAL A 159 -2.27 0.78 -2.73
C VAL A 159 -1.93 -0.53 -3.43
N THR A 160 -2.82 -1.51 -3.35
CA THR A 160 -2.66 -2.82 -3.97
C THR A 160 -3.98 -3.31 -4.56
N GLY A 161 -4.00 -4.52 -5.09
CA GLY A 161 -5.22 -5.20 -5.49
C GLY A 161 -5.31 -6.62 -4.96
N ALA A 162 -6.52 -7.16 -5.05
CA ALA A 162 -6.81 -8.55 -4.71
C ALA A 162 -6.43 -9.49 -5.87
N ASP A 163 -6.23 -10.75 -5.52
CA ASP A 163 -6.16 -11.87 -6.48
C ASP A 163 -5.12 -11.65 -7.59
N GLY A 164 -3.99 -11.01 -7.26
CA GLY A 164 -2.87 -10.79 -8.16
C GLY A 164 -3.04 -9.63 -9.15
N LEU A 165 -3.95 -8.67 -8.93
CA LEU A 165 -4.13 -7.51 -9.81
C LEU A 165 -2.79 -6.78 -10.09
N GLU A 166 -2.46 -6.62 -11.38
CA GLU A 166 -1.15 -6.10 -11.81
C GLU A 166 -1.17 -4.67 -12.35
N GLU A 167 -2.34 -4.18 -12.74
CA GLU A 167 -2.51 -2.90 -13.43
C GLU A 167 -3.86 -2.29 -13.08
N GLY A 168 -3.96 -0.97 -13.22
CA GLY A 168 -5.19 -0.25 -12.96
C GLY A 168 -4.91 1.17 -12.50
N GLU A 169 -5.54 2.12 -13.18
CA GLU A 169 -5.49 3.52 -12.80
C GLU A 169 -6.42 3.80 -11.63
N PHE A 170 -5.98 4.65 -10.71
CA PHE A 170 -6.76 5.09 -9.57
C PHE A 170 -6.42 6.52 -9.16
N THR A 171 -7.31 7.10 -8.37
CA THR A 171 -7.07 8.33 -7.62
C THR A 171 -6.93 8.00 -6.14
N LEU A 172 -5.82 8.41 -5.54
CA LEU A 172 -5.60 8.42 -4.10
C LEU A 172 -6.02 9.78 -3.54
N VAL A 173 -7.08 9.80 -2.74
CA VAL A 173 -7.57 11.00 -2.06
C VAL A 173 -7.07 10.99 -0.62
N VAL A 174 -6.31 12.01 -0.24
CA VAL A 174 -5.77 12.20 1.10
C VAL A 174 -6.49 13.38 1.74
N ASN A 175 -7.32 13.11 2.74
CA ASN A 175 -8.03 14.11 3.53
C ASN A 175 -7.38 14.21 4.91
N THR A 176 -6.88 15.39 5.27
CA THR A 176 -6.29 15.63 6.60
C THR A 176 -7.10 16.67 7.33
N LYS A 177 -7.46 16.40 8.58
CA LYS A 177 -8.23 17.31 9.43
C LYS A 177 -7.41 17.70 10.65
N SER A 178 -7.51 18.96 11.06
CA SER A 178 -7.03 19.37 12.39
C SER A 178 -7.85 18.70 13.48
N ARG A 179 -7.19 18.36 14.57
CA ARG A 179 -7.78 17.72 15.75
C ARG A 179 -7.77 18.65 16.96
#